data_AF-A0A4V2N8S8-F1
#
_entry.id   AF-A0A4V2N8S8-F1
#
_cell.length_a   1.000
_cell.length_b   1.000
_cell.length_c   1.000
_cell.angle_alpha   90.00
_cell.angle_beta   90.00
_cell.angle_gamma   90.00
#
_symmetry.space_group_name_H-M   'P 1'
#
loop_
_entity.id
_entity.type
_entity.pdbx_description
1 polymer ?
#
loop_
_entity_poly.entity_id
_entity_poly.type
_entity_poly.pdbx_seq_one_letter_code
_entity_poly.pdbx_strand_id
1 'polypeptide(L)'
;MEIVVDRANRLLHVHLSGFKSTVSLSAGFPVFHYASGPKPSRAVSLGCLWSIPGSNFAKQATWNTDGSVSVIGGMEFNDRCLHTPRTLPIPAGVTFA
;
A
#
# COMPACT_ATOMS: atom_id res chain seq x y z
N MET A 1 0.57 -5.20 10.96
CA MET A 1 0.46 -4.77 9.56
C MET A 1 -0.48 -5.74 8.87
N GLU A 2 -1.56 -5.23 8.29
CA GLU A 2 -2.55 -6.05 7.60
C GLU A 2 -3.38 -5.25 6.61
N ILE A 3 -3.99 -5.95 5.67
CA ILE A 3 -5.11 -5.47 4.87
C ILE A 3 -6.28 -6.41 5.13
N VAL A 4 -7.33 -5.89 5.76
CA VAL A 4 -8.55 -6.66 6.05
C VAL A 4 -9.57 -6.42 4.95
N VAL A 5 -10.06 -7.51 4.36
CA VAL A 5 -11.14 -7.49 3.37
C VAL A 5 -12.47 -7.72 4.07
N ASP A 6 -13.19 -6.66 4.36
CA ASP A 6 -14.56 -6.72 4.89
C ASP A 6 -15.55 -6.87 3.74
N ARG A 7 -15.87 -8.13 3.42
CA ARG A 7 -16.81 -8.48 2.35
C ARG A 7 -18.25 -8.04 2.65
N ALA A 8 -18.63 -8.02 3.93
CA ALA A 8 -20.01 -7.70 4.33
C ALA A 8 -20.31 -6.21 4.10
N ASN A 9 -19.36 -5.34 4.46
CA ASN A 9 -19.50 -3.89 4.28
C ASN A 9 -18.91 -3.38 2.96
N ARG A 10 -18.29 -4.26 2.17
CA ARG A 10 -17.56 -3.94 0.95
C ARG A 10 -16.42 -2.92 1.16
N LEU A 11 -15.69 -3.08 2.26
CA LEU A 11 -14.59 -2.20 2.65
C LEU A 11 -13.25 -2.94 2.71
N LEU A 12 -12.19 -2.19 2.48
CA LEU A 12 -10.81 -2.55 2.73
C LEU A 12 -10.31 -1.70 3.89
N HIS A 13 -9.87 -2.33 4.97
CA HIS A 13 -9.16 -1.65 6.05
C HIS A 13 -7.67 -1.90 5.88
N VAL A 14 -6.94 -0.83 5.55
CA VAL A 14 -5.52 -0.86 5.23
C VAL A 14 -4.76 -0.29 6.41
N HIS A 15 -4.03 -1.15 7.11
CA HIS A 15 -3.18 -0.76 8.23
C HIS A 15 -1.77 -1.36 8.04
N LEU A 16 -0.93 -0.63 7.32
CA LEU A 16 0.45 -1.00 7.05
C LEU A 16 1.40 -0.42 8.12
N SER A 17 2.70 -0.69 7.98
CA SER A 17 3.71 -0.03 8.82
C SER A 17 4.25 1.21 8.12
N GLY A 18 4.77 2.14 8.93
CA GLY A 18 5.75 3.10 8.43
C GLY A 18 7.09 2.40 8.17
N PHE A 19 7.98 3.08 7.46
CA PHE A 19 9.35 2.62 7.22
C PHE A 19 10.25 3.79 6.84
N LYS A 20 11.56 3.56 6.82
CA LYS A 20 12.55 4.52 6.32
C LYS A 20 13.29 3.90 5.15
N SER A 21 13.36 4.58 4.02
CA SER A 21 14.09 4.08 2.87
C SER A 21 15.60 4.11 3.12
N THR A 22 16.29 3.00 2.82
CA THR A 22 17.75 2.88 2.88
C THR A 22 18.39 2.93 1.50
N VAL A 23 17.60 3.13 0.45
CA VAL A 23 18.04 3.22 -0.96
C VAL A 23 17.24 4.30 -1.68
N SER A 24 17.80 4.91 -2.73
CA SER A 24 17.00 5.69 -3.68
C SER A 24 16.40 4.76 -4.73
N LEU A 25 15.14 5.00 -5.09
CA LEU A 25 14.39 4.27 -6.09
C LEU A 25 13.89 5.27 -7.14
N SER A 26 14.03 4.94 -8.42
CA SER A 26 13.53 5.77 -9.53
C SER A 26 12.11 5.41 -9.98
N ALA A 27 11.61 4.24 -9.56
CA ALA A 27 10.31 3.71 -9.95
C ALA A 27 9.62 3.02 -8.76
N GLY A 28 8.39 2.55 -8.99
CA GLY A 28 7.64 1.83 -7.97
C GLY A 28 8.34 0.53 -7.56
N PHE A 29 8.25 0.20 -6.28
CA PHE A 29 8.95 -0.94 -5.70
C PHE A 29 8.08 -1.64 -4.64
N PRO A 30 8.02 -2.99 -4.64
CA PRO A 30 7.29 -3.74 -3.63
C PRO A 30 8.03 -3.66 -2.29
N VAL A 31 7.48 -2.90 -1.34
CA VAL A 31 8.08 -2.69 -0.01
C VAL A 31 7.54 -3.67 1.04
N PHE A 32 6.37 -4.26 0.80
CA PHE A 32 5.78 -5.28 1.66
C PHE A 32 5.43 -6.52 0.84
N HIS A 33 5.88 -7.68 1.31
CA HIS A 33 5.65 -8.97 0.67
C HIS A 33 4.83 -9.85 1.61
N TYR A 34 3.52 -9.93 1.38
CA TYR A 34 2.64 -10.80 2.15
C TYR A 34 2.68 -12.21 1.58
N ALA A 35 3.40 -13.12 2.24
CA ALA A 35 3.37 -14.54 1.89
C ALA A 35 2.00 -15.16 2.20
N SER A 36 1.38 -14.73 3.30
CA SER A 36 0.05 -15.13 3.75
C SER A 36 -0.88 -13.91 3.80
N GLY A 37 -2.13 -14.10 3.38
CA GLY A 37 -3.15 -13.06 3.35
C GLY A 37 -3.97 -13.08 2.06
N PRO A 38 -5.05 -12.28 1.99
CA PRO A 38 -5.89 -12.22 0.80
C PRO A 38 -5.10 -11.73 -0.42
N LYS A 39 -5.41 -12.25 -1.60
CA LYS A 39 -4.79 -11.79 -2.85
C LYS A 39 -5.85 -11.24 -3.79
N PRO A 40 -5.76 -9.95 -4.17
CA PRO A 40 -6.76 -9.37 -5.07
C PRO A 40 -6.60 -9.96 -6.48
N SER A 41 -7.72 -10.19 -7.17
CA SER A 41 -7.71 -10.73 -8.54
C SER A 41 -7.16 -9.78 -9.60
N ARG A 42 -6.97 -8.50 -9.24
CA ARG A 42 -6.30 -7.46 -10.04
C ARG A 42 -5.62 -6.46 -9.11
N ALA A 43 -4.67 -5.69 -9.62
CA ALA A 43 -4.02 -4.65 -8.83
C ALA A 43 -5.04 -3.63 -8.28
N VAL A 44 -4.91 -3.28 -7.00
CA VAL A 44 -5.79 -2.32 -6.31
C VAL A 44 -4.97 -1.11 -5.88
N SER A 45 -5.38 0.09 -6.32
CA SER A 45 -4.82 1.32 -5.78
C SER A 45 -5.31 1.53 -4.35
N LEU A 46 -4.37 1.67 -3.42
CA LEU A 46 -4.66 2.01 -2.02
C LEU A 46 -4.59 3.54 -1.79
N GLY A 47 -4.26 4.29 -2.84
CA GLY A 47 -4.02 5.73 -2.81
C GLY A 47 -2.85 6.10 -1.88
N CYS A 48 -2.87 7.32 -1.35
CA CYS A 48 -1.82 7.83 -0.47
C CYS A 48 -1.86 7.13 0.91
N LEU A 49 -0.80 6.39 1.25
CA LEU A 49 -0.68 5.65 2.51
C LEU A 49 0.42 6.18 3.43
N TRP A 50 1.40 6.92 2.90
CA TRP A 50 2.50 7.44 3.70
C TRP A 50 2.71 8.93 3.46
N SER A 51 2.83 9.69 4.54
CA SER A 51 3.36 11.05 4.49
C SER A 51 4.89 11.01 4.64
N ILE A 52 5.57 11.97 4.01
CA ILE A 52 7.00 12.19 4.21
C ILE A 52 7.16 13.52 4.95
N PRO A 53 7.69 13.52 6.18
CA PRO A 53 7.94 14.76 6.93
C PRO A 53 8.81 15.73 6.14
N GLY A 54 8.38 17.00 6.06
CA GLY A 54 9.09 18.04 5.31
C GLY A 54 8.92 17.97 3.79
N SER A 55 8.13 17.03 3.27
CA SER A 55 7.77 16.97 1.85
C SER A 55 6.34 17.46 1.63
N ASN A 56 6.06 17.98 0.44
CA ASN A 56 4.74 18.42 0.02
C ASN A 56 3.84 17.27 -0.44
N PHE A 57 4.39 16.07 -0.67
CA PHE A 57 3.69 14.97 -1.31
C PHE A 57 3.73 13.68 -0.48
N ALA A 58 2.58 13.00 -0.41
CA ALA A 58 2.45 11.67 0.15
C ALA A 58 2.83 10.60 -0.89
N LYS A 59 3.25 9.43 -0.42
CA LYS A 59 3.50 8.26 -1.26
C LYS A 59 2.23 7.43 -1.40
N GLN A 60 1.94 7.09 -2.66
CA GLN A 60 0.84 6.21 -3.02
C GLN A 60 1.27 4.75 -2.96
N ALA A 61 0.30 3.86 -2.86
CA ALA A 61 0.54 2.42 -2.87
C ALA A 61 -0.40 1.66 -3.78
N THR A 62 0.10 0.56 -4.35
CA THR A 62 -0.68 -0.42 -5.10
C THR A 62 -0.53 -1.79 -4.44
N TRP A 63 -1.66 -2.45 -4.18
CA TRP A 63 -1.70 -3.85 -3.79
C TRP A 63 -1.74 -4.74 -5.03
N ASN A 64 -0.70 -5.53 -5.24
CA ASN A 64 -0.50 -6.36 -6.41
C ASN A 64 -1.22 -7.71 -6.26
N THR A 65 -1.41 -8.41 -7.38
CA THR A 65 -2.12 -9.70 -7.43
C THR A 65 -1.39 -10.84 -6.72
N ASP A 66 -0.08 -10.71 -6.54
CA ASP A 66 0.72 -11.65 -5.75
C ASP A 66 0.60 -11.41 -4.23
N GLY A 67 -0.10 -10.35 -3.82
CA GLY A 67 -0.28 -9.93 -2.44
C GLY A 67 0.73 -8.88 -1.97
N SER A 68 1.78 -8.57 -2.75
CA SER A 68 2.75 -7.54 -2.38
C SER A 68 2.16 -6.13 -2.47
N VAL A 69 2.70 -5.19 -1.70
CA VAL A 69 2.32 -3.77 -1.76
C VAL A 69 3.50 -2.95 -2.24
N SER A 70 3.32 -2.29 -3.39
CA SER A 70 4.30 -1.39 -3.98
C SER A 70 4.06 0.05 -3.58
N VAL A 71 5.13 0.76 -3.23
CA VAL A 71 5.13 2.22 -3.23
C VAL A 71 5.16 2.70 -4.69
N ILE A 72 4.41 3.76 -4.98
CA ILE A 72 4.29 4.35 -6.31
C ILE A 72 5.03 5.68 -6.36
N GLY A 73 5.77 5.87 -7.44
CA GLY A 73 6.76 6.94 -7.57
C GLY A 73 8.02 6.58 -6.79
N GLY A 74 9.17 7.04 -7.28
CA GLY A 74 10.46 6.79 -6.63
C GLY A 74 10.51 7.21 -5.16
N MET A 75 11.56 6.81 -4.45
CA MET A 75 11.85 7.22 -3.08
C MET A 75 13.28 7.71 -3.00
N GLU A 76 13.58 8.64 -2.11
CA GLU A 76 14.95 9.03 -1.83
C GLU A 76 15.53 8.26 -0.66
N PHE A 77 16.86 8.13 -0.65
CA PHE A 77 17.58 7.69 0.53
C PHE A 77 17.18 8.53 1.75
N ASN A 78 16.92 7.87 2.88
CA ASN A 78 16.43 8.45 4.12
C ASN A 78 14.98 8.97 4.12
N ASP A 79 14.20 8.83 3.04
CA ASP A 79 12.77 9.15 3.09
C ASP A 79 12.09 8.39 4.23
N ARG A 80 11.47 9.12 5.16
CA ARG A 80 10.74 8.55 6.29
C ARG A 80 9.25 8.51 5.98
N CYS A 81 8.76 7.33 5.63
CA CYS A 81 7.37 7.08 5.30
C CYS A 81 6.55 6.84 6.57
N LEU A 82 5.78 7.84 6.99
CA LEU A 82 4.87 7.75 8.14
C LEU A 82 3.50 7.26 7.67
N HIS A 83 3.10 6.07 8.13
CA HIS A 83 1.86 5.45 7.70
C HIS A 83 0.63 6.13 8.31
N THR A 84 -0.43 6.26 7.50
CA THR A 84 -1.77 6.63 7.95
C THR A 84 -2.74 5.50 7.59
N PRO A 85 -3.39 4.85 8.57
CA PRO A 85 -4.39 3.84 8.30
C PRO A 85 -5.54 4.39 7.46
N ARG A 86 -6.13 3.55 6.61
CA ARG A 86 -7.14 3.99 5.65
C ARG A 86 -8.23 2.95 5.48
N THR A 87 -9.47 3.42 5.35
CA THR A 87 -10.59 2.58 4.92
C THR A 87 -11.01 3.02 3.52
N LEU A 88 -11.15 2.06 2.61
CA LEU A 88 -11.45 2.28 1.20
C LEU A 88 -12.58 1.34 0.76
N PRO A 89 -13.40 1.71 -0.22
CA PRO A 89 -14.34 0.75 -0.82
C PRO A 89 -13.57 -0.36 -1.56
N ILE A 90 -14.09 -1.58 -1.53
CA ILE A 90 -13.63 -2.65 -2.44
C ILE A 90 -13.95 -2.20 -3.88
N PRO A 91 -12.93 -2.09 -4.76
CA PRO A 91 -13.18 -1.66 -6.13
C PRO A 91 -14.11 -2.63 -6.87
N ALA A 92 -14.91 -2.11 -7.78
CA ALA A 92 -15.89 -2.91 -8.51
C ALA A 92 -15.22 -4.07 -9.28
N GLY A 93 -15.80 -5.27 -9.14
CA GLY A 93 -15.31 -6.47 -9.82
C GLY A 93 -14.00 -7.05 -9.28
N VAL A 94 -13.48 -6.54 -8.17
CA VAL A 94 -12.33 -7.13 -7.47
C VAL A 94 -12.81 -8.24 -6.55
N THR A 95 -12.14 -9.38 -6.63
CA THR A 95 -12.34 -10.56 -5.77
C THR A 95 -11.03 -10.89 -5.06
N PHE A 96 -11.10 -11.70 -4.00
CA PHE A 96 -9.94 -12.00 -3.16
C PHE A 96 -9.87 -13.51 -2.88
N ALA A 97 -8.72 -14.10 -3.20
CA ALA A 97 -8.34 -15.47 -2.86
C ALA A 97 -7.72 -15.53 -1.46
#